data_AF-A0A8H9WUN8-F1
#
_entry.id   AF-A0A8H9WUN8-F1
#
_cell.length_a   1.000
_cell.length_b   1.000
_cell.length_c   1.000
_cell.angle_alpha   90.00
_cell.angle_beta   90.00
_cell.angle_gamma   90.00
#
_symmetry.space_group_name_H-M   'P 1'
#
loop_
_entity.id
_entity.type
_entity.pdbx_description
1 polymer ?
#
loop_
_entity_poly.entity_id
_entity_poly.type
_entity_poly.pdbx_seq_one_letter_code
_entity_poly.pdbx_strand_id
1 'polypeptide(L)'
;MVFRGECASCHASGDSFDLAYFSYPDSTVVRRALGHVDMNTSSDIVAYIRTLAVAPVGRFATSFQPGGVQLTGDLEFATALFGSDAWPSELTSSALLAIDPTDVPIALGFPRWSFEESNLDWMPDDPFPESLLRHSNELAGGALSRYQTSGSYEDLYAATMALRIAERDPQSTMAPCQLEEPVRFEADDCFQARRWTASLVAQHMLRSGSDAPLHFSLHDAWWDVGNAARKSIQHNVPIDNAEENWAVWMYLGWAFAPERHASTYLATALARKHLPRHATLHALRSQVARVEASGNPYEDLFTAVRVAPRSWMADVAAFSFRNLIERLEAGDVPSDRPFRNIQEGMPESQLDKAWIGLQRARIRLIQNLGSEELAAVTPLYDRVRELLPPL
;
A
#
# COMPACT_ATOMS: atom_id res chain seq x y z
N MET A 1 22.86 -11.40 -24.44
CA MET A 1 23.34 -11.98 -23.17
C MET A 1 22.26 -12.92 -22.67
N VAL A 2 22.58 -14.16 -22.29
CA VAL A 2 21.60 -15.24 -22.11
C VAL A 2 20.58 -14.95 -20.98
N PHE A 3 21.01 -14.31 -19.89
CA PHE A 3 20.09 -13.89 -18.82
C PHE A 3 18.92 -13.03 -19.34
N ARG A 4 19.18 -12.10 -20.27
CA ARG A 4 18.12 -11.26 -20.86
C ARG A 4 17.10 -12.02 -21.68
N GLY A 5 17.50 -13.15 -22.29
CA GLY A 5 16.58 -13.97 -23.09
C GLY A 5 15.74 -14.91 -22.24
N GLU A 6 16.34 -15.46 -21.18
CA GLU A 6 15.77 -16.62 -20.47
C GLU A 6 15.26 -16.30 -19.06
N CYS A 7 15.69 -15.19 -18.45
CA CYS A 7 15.40 -14.88 -17.04
C CYS A 7 14.77 -13.49 -16.84
N ALA A 8 14.98 -12.55 -17.76
CA ALA A 8 14.49 -11.17 -17.63
C ALA A 8 12.95 -11.04 -17.64
N SER A 9 12.22 -12.08 -18.06
CA SER A 9 10.76 -12.11 -17.99
C SER A 9 10.24 -12.15 -16.55
N CYS A 10 10.96 -12.80 -15.63
CA CYS A 10 10.63 -12.83 -14.19
C CYS A 10 11.46 -11.84 -13.36
N HIS A 11 12.63 -11.43 -13.85
CA HIS A 11 13.48 -10.43 -13.19
C HIS A 11 13.22 -9.03 -13.76
N ALA A 12 12.41 -8.24 -13.06
CA ALA A 12 11.88 -6.97 -13.56
C ALA A 12 12.93 -5.98 -14.11
N SER A 13 14.13 -5.94 -13.52
CA SER A 13 15.24 -5.11 -14.00
C SER A 13 15.98 -5.65 -15.23
N GLY A 14 15.81 -6.93 -15.56
CA GLY A 14 16.36 -7.57 -16.75
C GLY A 14 17.88 -7.81 -16.76
N ASP A 15 18.58 -7.54 -15.66
CA ASP A 15 20.05 -7.63 -15.58
C ASP A 15 20.59 -8.41 -14.37
N SER A 16 19.74 -9.10 -13.61
CA SER A 16 20.09 -9.89 -12.42
C SER A 16 20.60 -9.08 -11.22
N PHE A 17 20.42 -7.75 -11.23
CA PHE A 17 20.79 -6.89 -10.10
C PHE A 17 20.28 -7.42 -8.77
N ASP A 18 19.04 -7.89 -8.73
CA ASP A 18 18.40 -8.38 -7.53
C ASP A 18 19.07 -9.64 -6.98
N LEU A 19 19.48 -10.57 -7.86
CA LEU A 19 20.24 -11.77 -7.47
C LEU A 19 21.61 -11.41 -6.86
N ALA A 20 22.30 -10.42 -7.43
CA ALA A 20 23.59 -9.94 -6.90
C ALA A 20 23.39 -9.14 -5.59
N TYR A 21 22.42 -8.23 -5.57
CA TYR A 21 22.16 -7.33 -4.45
C TYR A 21 21.78 -8.12 -3.19
N PHE A 22 20.92 -9.14 -3.31
CA PHE A 22 20.53 -9.99 -2.18
C PHE A 22 21.47 -11.19 -1.95
N SER A 23 22.69 -11.19 -2.49
CA SER A 23 23.70 -12.23 -2.24
C SER A 23 23.19 -13.67 -2.41
N TYR A 24 22.46 -13.95 -3.49
CA TYR A 24 21.94 -15.29 -3.72
C TYR A 24 23.10 -16.31 -3.86
N PRO A 25 23.05 -17.46 -3.15
CA PRO A 25 24.07 -18.48 -3.32
C PRO A 25 24.06 -19.00 -4.76
N ASP A 26 25.23 -19.19 -5.35
CA ASP A 26 25.40 -19.80 -6.68
C ASP A 26 24.57 -21.07 -6.86
N SER A 27 24.56 -21.95 -5.85
CA SER A 27 23.81 -23.21 -5.90
C SER A 27 22.30 -22.99 -6.02
N THR A 28 21.78 -21.92 -5.43
CA THR A 28 20.37 -21.53 -5.55
C THR A 28 20.09 -20.97 -6.94
N VAL A 29 20.96 -20.11 -7.46
CA VAL A 29 20.86 -19.56 -8.82
C VAL A 29 20.89 -20.69 -9.86
N VAL A 30 21.87 -21.59 -9.78
CA VAL A 30 22.00 -22.74 -10.68
C VAL A 30 20.76 -23.63 -10.61
N ARG A 31 20.33 -24.03 -9.40
CA ARG A 31 19.14 -24.89 -9.24
C ARG A 31 17.91 -24.29 -9.92
N ARG A 32 17.69 -22.98 -9.79
CA ARG A 32 16.53 -22.30 -10.40
C ARG A 32 16.70 -22.13 -11.91
N ALA A 33 17.88 -21.72 -12.37
CA ALA A 33 18.18 -21.57 -13.79
C ALA A 33 18.05 -22.88 -14.57
N LEU A 34 18.40 -24.02 -13.96
CA LEU A 34 18.29 -25.35 -14.59
C LEU A 34 16.86 -25.76 -14.98
N GLY A 35 15.83 -25.08 -14.47
CA GLY A 35 14.45 -25.24 -14.94
C GLY A 35 14.20 -24.64 -16.33
N HIS A 36 15.11 -23.79 -16.81
CA HIS A 36 14.95 -22.99 -18.03
C HIS A 36 16.12 -23.16 -19.02
N VAL A 37 17.33 -23.38 -18.51
CA VAL A 37 18.57 -23.47 -19.31
C VAL A 37 19.44 -24.65 -18.91
N ASP A 38 20.43 -25.00 -19.73
CA ASP A 38 21.40 -26.06 -19.41
C ASP A 38 22.42 -25.66 -18.32
N MET A 39 23.17 -26.65 -17.84
CA MET A 39 24.16 -26.47 -16.76
C MET A 39 25.28 -25.47 -17.11
N ASN A 40 25.76 -25.48 -18.34
CA ASN A 40 26.83 -24.56 -18.77
C ASN A 40 26.31 -23.12 -18.75
N THR A 41 25.13 -22.92 -19.33
CA THR A 41 24.43 -21.63 -19.35
C THR A 41 24.12 -21.14 -17.94
N SER A 42 23.68 -22.02 -17.03
CA SER A 42 23.44 -21.66 -15.62
C SER A 42 24.73 -21.20 -14.91
N SER A 43 25.87 -21.81 -15.25
CA SER A 43 27.18 -21.44 -14.71
C SER A 43 27.64 -20.09 -15.26
N ASP A 44 27.38 -19.82 -16.53
CA ASP A 44 27.65 -18.52 -17.17
C ASP A 44 26.80 -17.40 -16.56
N ILE A 45 25.53 -17.68 -16.23
CA ILE A 45 24.66 -16.73 -15.51
C ILE A 45 25.24 -16.37 -14.14
N VAL A 46 25.68 -17.37 -13.36
CA VAL A 46 26.34 -17.13 -12.07
C VAL A 46 27.62 -16.31 -12.23
N ALA A 47 28.45 -16.65 -13.23
CA ALA A 47 29.67 -15.90 -13.52
C ALA A 47 29.33 -14.43 -13.86
N TYR A 48 28.28 -14.19 -14.65
CA TYR A 48 27.81 -12.85 -14.97
C TYR A 48 27.35 -12.07 -13.72
N ILE A 49 26.50 -12.66 -12.88
CA ILE A 49 26.00 -12.04 -11.63
C ILE A 49 27.15 -11.56 -10.75
N ARG A 50 28.23 -12.35 -10.65
CA ARG A 50 29.44 -12.00 -9.88
C ARG A 50 30.21 -10.81 -10.44
N THR A 51 30.00 -10.43 -11.69
CA THR A 51 30.65 -9.26 -12.30
C THR A 51 29.88 -7.96 -12.06
N LEU A 52 28.64 -8.04 -11.54
CA LEU A 52 27.81 -6.87 -11.25
C LEU A 52 28.38 -6.08 -10.07
N ALA A 53 28.65 -4.80 -10.29
CA ALA A 53 29.07 -3.87 -9.24
C ALA A 53 27.86 -3.40 -8.43
N VAL A 54 27.54 -4.13 -7.36
CA VAL A 54 26.48 -3.79 -6.40
C VAL A 54 27.04 -3.72 -4.98
N ALA A 55 26.35 -3.03 -4.08
CA ALA A 55 26.61 -3.11 -2.65
C ALA A 55 25.70 -4.20 -2.04
N PRO A 56 26.18 -5.44 -1.88
CA PRO A 56 25.33 -6.56 -1.52
C PRO A 56 24.83 -6.47 -0.08
N VAL A 57 23.59 -6.93 0.12
CA VAL A 57 22.97 -7.17 1.42
C VAL A 57 22.78 -8.67 1.65
N GLY A 58 22.47 -9.06 2.88
CA GLY A 58 22.17 -10.46 3.19
C GLY A 58 20.91 -10.95 2.46
N ARG A 59 20.89 -12.24 2.11
CA ARG A 59 19.77 -12.92 1.42
C ARG A 59 18.40 -12.68 2.02
N PHE A 60 18.33 -12.55 3.34
CA PHE A 60 17.08 -12.37 4.07
C PHE A 60 16.87 -10.94 4.55
N ALA A 61 17.58 -9.97 3.95
CA ALA A 61 17.37 -8.56 4.23
C ALA A 61 15.93 -8.15 3.86
N THR A 62 15.28 -7.45 4.77
CA THR A 62 13.95 -6.85 4.58
C THR A 62 14.11 -5.36 4.33
N SER A 63 14.59 -5.00 3.14
CA SER A 63 15.02 -3.62 2.81
C SER A 63 13.93 -2.55 2.94
N PHE A 64 12.67 -2.96 2.97
CA PHE A 64 11.51 -2.07 3.12
C PHE A 64 10.75 -2.28 4.43
N GLN A 65 11.31 -3.02 5.40
CA GLN A 65 10.69 -3.19 6.72
C GLN A 65 10.65 -1.85 7.45
N PRO A 66 9.47 -1.33 7.83
CA PRO A 66 9.38 -0.08 8.57
C PRO A 66 10.13 -0.15 9.90
N GLY A 67 10.91 0.89 10.20
CA GLY A 67 11.80 0.94 11.36
C GLY A 67 12.90 -0.12 11.39
N GLY A 68 13.10 -0.86 10.29
CA GLY A 68 14.14 -1.89 10.16
C GLY A 68 13.91 -3.16 10.99
N VAL A 69 12.81 -3.26 11.75
CA VAL A 69 12.53 -4.41 12.62
C VAL A 69 11.04 -4.72 12.66
N GLN A 70 10.72 -6.02 12.68
CA GLN A 70 9.36 -6.50 12.92
C GLN A 70 9.13 -6.62 14.43
N LEU A 71 8.06 -5.98 14.92
CA LEU A 71 7.60 -6.12 16.30
C LEU A 71 6.82 -7.43 16.50
N THR A 72 6.73 -7.88 17.75
CA THR A 72 6.04 -9.12 18.12
C THR A 72 4.52 -8.97 18.17
N GLY A 73 4.00 -7.73 18.27
CA GLY A 73 2.56 -7.50 18.28
C GLY A 73 2.11 -6.05 18.43
N ASP A 74 0.79 -5.88 18.43
CA ASP A 74 0.12 -4.58 18.44
C ASP A 74 0.37 -3.73 19.70
N LEU A 75 0.48 -4.39 20.87
CA LEU A 75 0.75 -3.72 22.14
C LEU A 75 2.19 -3.16 22.20
N GLU A 76 3.16 -3.93 21.69
CA GLU A 76 4.56 -3.51 21.62
C GLU A 76 4.69 -2.27 20.73
N PHE A 77 3.97 -2.24 19.61
CA PHE A 77 3.90 -1.06 18.73
C PHE A 77 3.47 0.20 19.47
N ALA A 78 2.36 0.16 20.21
CA ALA A 78 1.92 1.36 20.95
C ALA A 78 2.91 1.75 22.05
N THR A 79 3.48 0.77 22.75
CA THR A 79 4.47 1.05 23.81
C THR A 79 5.74 1.66 23.23
N ALA A 80 6.20 1.17 22.08
CA ALA A 80 7.38 1.70 21.39
C ALA A 80 7.16 3.12 20.84
N LEU A 81 5.98 3.38 20.27
CA LEU A 81 5.68 4.66 19.63
C LEU A 81 5.23 5.74 20.62
N PHE A 82 4.39 5.38 21.59
CA PHE A 82 3.73 6.33 22.51
C PHE A 82 4.21 6.21 23.96
N GLY A 83 5.09 5.24 24.28
CA GLY A 83 5.54 4.98 25.64
C GLY A 83 4.52 4.26 26.53
N SER A 84 3.31 4.02 26.04
CA SER A 84 2.22 3.38 26.80
C SER A 84 1.15 2.80 25.86
N ASP A 85 0.25 1.99 26.41
CA ASP A 85 -0.93 1.49 25.71
C ASP A 85 -2.10 2.49 25.75
N ALA A 86 -1.85 3.72 25.31
CA ALA A 86 -2.84 4.79 25.26
C ALA A 86 -2.61 5.68 24.04
N TRP A 87 -3.69 6.24 23.50
CA TRP A 87 -3.57 7.36 22.56
C TRP A 87 -3.13 8.62 23.34
N PRO A 88 -2.03 9.30 22.98
CA PRO A 88 -1.57 10.44 23.78
C PRO A 88 -2.50 11.66 23.62
N SER A 89 -3.06 12.14 24.73
CA SER A 89 -4.01 13.28 24.74
C SER A 89 -3.41 14.57 24.16
N GLU A 90 -2.11 14.77 24.39
CA GLU A 90 -1.34 15.94 23.97
C GLU A 90 -0.76 15.83 22.55
N LEU A 91 -0.97 14.70 21.85
CA LEU A 91 -0.49 14.58 20.47
C LEU A 91 -1.25 15.57 19.58
N THR A 92 -0.51 16.41 18.86
CA THR A 92 -1.07 17.40 17.93
C THR A 92 -1.11 16.85 16.50
N SER A 93 -1.91 17.48 15.64
CA SER A 93 -1.98 17.16 14.20
C SER A 93 -0.60 17.25 13.54
N SER A 94 0.18 18.28 13.87
CA SER A 94 1.55 18.49 13.36
C SER A 94 2.54 17.45 13.89
N ALA A 95 2.44 17.05 15.16
CA ALA A 95 3.28 16.01 15.72
C ALA A 95 2.98 14.64 15.09
N LEU A 96 1.70 14.31 14.85
CA LEU A 96 1.32 13.08 14.14
C LEU A 96 1.81 13.09 12.68
N LEU A 97 1.73 14.23 11.99
CA LEU A 97 2.27 14.38 10.62
C LEU A 97 3.79 14.20 10.56
N ALA A 98 4.51 14.62 11.60
CA ALA A 98 5.97 14.49 11.68
C ALA A 98 6.45 13.04 11.87
N ILE A 99 5.55 12.11 12.22
CA ILE A 99 5.87 10.68 12.25
C ILE A 99 5.95 10.17 10.81
N ASP A 100 7.16 9.75 10.41
CA ASP A 100 7.40 9.03 9.16
C ASP A 100 6.98 7.55 9.33
N PRO A 101 5.96 7.07 8.59
CA PRO A 101 5.53 5.68 8.71
C PRO A 101 6.58 4.65 8.28
N THR A 102 7.60 5.05 7.53
CA THR A 102 8.71 4.17 7.10
C THR A 102 9.74 3.96 8.20
N ASP A 103 9.80 4.84 9.19
CA ASP A 103 10.74 4.77 10.32
C ASP A 103 10.14 4.10 11.57
N VAL A 104 8.82 3.87 11.60
CA VAL A 104 8.14 3.29 12.77
C VAL A 104 8.14 1.76 12.67
N PRO A 105 8.74 1.04 13.65
CA PRO A 105 8.63 -0.42 13.71
C PRO A 105 7.17 -0.88 13.82
N ILE A 106 6.81 -1.95 13.13
CA ILE A 106 5.45 -2.50 13.12
C ILE A 106 5.43 -4.02 13.25
N ALA A 107 4.28 -4.58 13.62
CA ALA A 107 4.12 -6.02 13.84
C ALA A 107 3.95 -6.86 12.56
N LEU A 108 3.80 -6.21 11.40
CA LEU A 108 3.74 -6.90 10.10
C LEU A 108 5.15 -7.27 9.63
N GLY A 109 5.30 -8.49 9.10
CA GLY A 109 6.53 -8.96 8.49
C GLY A 109 6.55 -8.59 7.01
N PHE A 110 7.50 -7.76 6.60
CA PHE A 110 7.53 -7.26 5.22
C PHE A 110 8.22 -8.24 4.27
N PRO A 111 7.93 -8.15 2.96
CA PRO A 111 8.36 -9.16 2.01
C PRO A 111 9.88 -9.23 1.94
N ARG A 112 10.40 -10.45 2.00
CA ARG A 112 11.80 -10.73 1.68
C ARG A 112 11.97 -10.82 0.17
N TRP A 113 13.20 -10.69 -0.31
CA TRP A 113 13.45 -10.98 -1.72
C TRP A 113 13.43 -12.49 -1.96
N SER A 114 12.80 -12.90 -3.06
CA SER A 114 12.64 -14.29 -3.55
C SER A 114 12.67 -15.39 -2.47
N PHE A 115 11.58 -15.52 -1.71
CA PHE A 115 11.40 -16.49 -0.63
C PHE A 115 10.40 -17.57 -1.06
N GLU A 116 10.93 -18.73 -1.46
CA GLU A 116 10.20 -19.79 -2.18
C GLU A 116 9.12 -20.53 -1.36
N GLU A 117 9.06 -20.34 -0.05
CA GLU A 117 8.11 -21.08 0.81
C GLU A 117 6.70 -20.47 0.82
N SER A 118 6.53 -19.25 0.30
CA SER A 118 5.23 -18.54 0.30
C SER A 118 5.20 -17.41 -0.72
N ASN A 119 4.00 -17.00 -1.14
CA ASN A 119 3.78 -15.81 -1.97
C ASN A 119 3.85 -14.46 -1.20
N LEU A 120 4.55 -14.43 -0.06
CA LEU A 120 4.75 -13.24 0.78
C LEU A 120 6.07 -12.52 0.50
N ASP A 121 6.65 -12.78 -0.66
CA ASP A 121 7.92 -12.21 -1.09
C ASP A 121 7.71 -11.19 -2.21
N TRP A 122 8.79 -10.48 -2.56
CA TRP A 122 8.75 -9.49 -3.65
C TRP A 122 8.56 -10.14 -5.02
N MET A 123 9.20 -11.29 -5.24
CA MET A 123 9.34 -11.82 -6.60
C MET A 123 8.04 -12.48 -7.07
N PRO A 124 7.55 -12.13 -8.27
CA PRO A 124 6.44 -12.85 -8.87
C PRO A 124 6.84 -14.30 -9.18
N ASP A 125 5.87 -15.21 -9.12
CA ASP A 125 6.06 -16.62 -9.45
C ASP A 125 6.08 -16.82 -10.96
N ASP A 126 5.31 -15.98 -11.66
CA ASP A 126 5.14 -15.99 -13.12
C ASP A 126 5.68 -14.69 -13.73
N PRO A 127 6.15 -14.74 -14.99
CA PRO A 127 6.52 -13.54 -15.73
C PRO A 127 5.32 -12.62 -15.95
N PHE A 128 5.56 -11.33 -16.16
CA PHE A 128 4.49 -10.44 -16.58
C PHE A 128 3.85 -10.96 -17.89
N PRO A 129 2.51 -11.09 -17.98
CA PRO A 129 1.88 -11.78 -19.10
C PRO A 129 2.27 -11.18 -20.46
N GLU A 130 2.83 -12.00 -21.34
CA GLU A 130 3.31 -11.56 -22.65
C GLU A 130 2.16 -10.98 -23.52
N SER A 131 0.97 -11.54 -23.37
CA SER A 131 -0.25 -11.04 -24.01
C SER A 131 -0.53 -9.58 -23.67
N LEU A 132 -0.28 -9.16 -22.43
CA LEU A 132 -0.43 -7.78 -21.98
C LEU A 132 0.69 -6.88 -22.50
N LEU A 133 1.92 -7.40 -22.61
CA LEU A 133 3.05 -6.65 -23.19
C LEU A 133 2.87 -6.36 -24.67
N ARG A 134 2.21 -7.28 -25.41
CA ARG A 134 1.94 -7.15 -26.85
C ARG A 134 0.64 -6.39 -27.17
N HIS A 135 -0.23 -6.21 -26.18
CA HIS A 135 -1.50 -5.49 -26.34
C HIS A 135 -1.29 -4.01 -26.69
N SER A 136 -2.30 -3.38 -27.31
CA SER A 136 -2.31 -1.95 -27.67
C SER A 136 -1.06 -1.48 -28.43
N ASN A 137 -0.65 -2.20 -29.49
CA ASN A 137 0.57 -1.92 -30.27
C ASN A 137 1.83 -1.90 -29.39
N GLU A 138 1.94 -2.87 -28.48
CA GLU A 138 3.11 -3.05 -27.60
C GLU A 138 3.40 -1.85 -26.68
N LEU A 139 2.38 -1.08 -26.27
CA LEU A 139 2.58 0.11 -25.44
C LEU A 139 3.34 -0.20 -24.14
N ALA A 140 2.90 -1.24 -23.42
CA ALA A 140 3.53 -1.68 -22.17
C ALA A 140 4.91 -2.31 -22.42
N GLY A 141 5.03 -3.22 -23.39
CA GLY A 141 6.31 -3.85 -23.75
C GLY A 141 7.37 -2.84 -24.20
N GLY A 142 6.99 -1.89 -25.04
CA GLY A 142 7.86 -0.82 -25.51
C GLY A 142 8.31 0.14 -24.41
N ALA A 143 7.42 0.49 -23.48
CA ALA A 143 7.78 1.32 -22.32
C ALA A 143 8.73 0.59 -21.36
N LEU A 144 8.48 -0.69 -21.08
CA LEU A 144 9.37 -1.52 -20.27
C LEU A 144 10.75 -1.67 -20.91
N SER A 145 10.83 -1.93 -22.22
CA SER A 145 12.10 -2.06 -22.94
C SER A 145 12.92 -0.77 -22.90
N ARG A 146 12.27 0.41 -22.98
CA ARG A 146 12.95 1.70 -22.80
C ARG A 146 13.54 1.82 -21.39
N TYR A 147 12.77 1.51 -20.35
CA TYR A 147 13.26 1.52 -18.98
C TYR A 147 14.43 0.55 -18.76
N GLN A 148 14.34 -0.68 -19.27
CA GLN A 148 15.42 -1.67 -19.15
C GLN A 148 16.71 -1.24 -19.90
N THR A 149 16.59 -0.32 -20.84
CA THR A 149 17.74 0.25 -21.57
C THR A 149 18.32 1.47 -20.85
N SER A 150 17.48 2.39 -20.37
CA SER A 150 17.93 3.66 -19.78
C SER A 150 18.18 3.59 -18.28
N GLY A 151 17.41 2.78 -17.55
CA GLY A 151 17.33 2.77 -16.10
C GLY A 151 16.81 4.07 -15.49
N SER A 152 16.26 4.99 -16.29
CA SER A 152 15.90 6.33 -15.84
C SER A 152 14.61 6.34 -15.01
N TYR A 153 14.49 7.33 -14.11
CA TYR A 153 13.27 7.53 -13.33
C TYR A 153 12.06 7.86 -14.20
N GLU A 154 12.23 8.67 -15.26
CA GLU A 154 11.16 9.03 -16.18
C GLU A 154 10.63 7.80 -16.94
N ASP A 155 11.54 6.95 -17.42
CA ASP A 155 11.16 5.72 -18.10
C ASP A 155 10.55 4.70 -17.13
N LEU A 156 11.00 4.64 -15.86
CA LEU A 156 10.34 3.82 -14.83
C LEU A 156 8.88 4.26 -14.66
N TYR A 157 8.65 5.57 -14.55
CA TYR A 157 7.30 6.11 -14.42
C TYR A 157 6.44 5.72 -15.62
N ALA A 158 6.93 5.93 -16.84
CA ALA A 158 6.23 5.57 -18.06
C ALA A 158 5.93 4.07 -18.15
N ALA A 159 6.92 3.21 -17.85
CA ALA A 159 6.77 1.76 -17.84
C ALA A 159 5.73 1.30 -16.81
N THR A 160 5.84 1.79 -15.58
CA THR A 160 4.91 1.44 -14.49
C THR A 160 3.48 1.84 -14.84
N MET A 161 3.27 3.04 -15.40
CA MET A 161 1.94 3.48 -15.81
C MET A 161 1.39 2.62 -16.95
N ALA A 162 2.21 2.30 -17.96
CA ALA A 162 1.77 1.48 -19.09
C ALA A 162 1.42 0.05 -18.68
N LEU A 163 2.23 -0.59 -17.83
CA LEU A 163 1.96 -1.92 -17.27
C LEU A 163 0.67 -1.92 -16.47
N ARG A 164 0.52 -0.95 -15.56
CA ARG A 164 -0.68 -0.80 -14.74
C ARG A 164 -1.93 -0.53 -15.60
N ILE A 165 -1.84 0.15 -16.74
CA ILE A 165 -2.96 0.32 -17.66
C ILE A 165 -3.31 -1.01 -18.33
N ALA A 166 -2.31 -1.75 -18.80
CA ALA A 166 -2.52 -3.01 -19.53
C ALA A 166 -3.25 -4.06 -18.68
N GLU A 167 -2.87 -4.24 -17.40
CA GLU A 167 -3.48 -5.24 -16.52
C GLU A 167 -4.96 -4.96 -16.17
N ARG A 168 -5.42 -3.71 -16.32
CA ARG A 168 -6.75 -3.26 -15.91
C ARG A 168 -7.58 -2.68 -17.06
N ASP A 169 -7.12 -2.83 -18.30
CA ASP A 169 -7.81 -2.30 -19.47
C ASP A 169 -9.21 -2.95 -19.58
N PRO A 170 -10.30 -2.19 -19.42
CA PRO A 170 -11.65 -2.75 -19.46
C PRO A 170 -12.00 -3.30 -20.85
N GLN A 171 -11.33 -2.82 -21.90
CA GLN A 171 -11.53 -3.25 -23.29
C GLN A 171 -10.73 -4.52 -23.65
N SER A 172 -9.81 -4.95 -22.79
CA SER A 172 -9.03 -6.16 -23.00
C SER A 172 -9.72 -7.38 -22.41
N THR A 173 -9.89 -8.43 -23.20
CA THR A 173 -10.34 -9.74 -22.70
C THR A 173 -9.24 -10.51 -21.99
N MET A 174 -8.01 -10.01 -21.99
CA MET A 174 -6.83 -10.64 -21.39
C MET A 174 -6.37 -9.94 -20.10
N ALA A 175 -6.97 -8.80 -19.76
CA ALA A 175 -6.59 -8.01 -18.60
C ALA A 175 -7.18 -8.64 -17.31
N PRO A 176 -6.34 -9.21 -16.42
CA PRO A 176 -6.83 -10.02 -15.30
C PRO A 176 -7.41 -9.18 -14.16
N CYS A 177 -7.11 -7.88 -14.09
CA CYS A 177 -7.44 -7.02 -12.96
C CYS A 177 -8.76 -6.25 -13.11
N GLN A 178 -9.84 -6.92 -13.53
CA GLN A 178 -11.19 -6.34 -13.57
C GLN A 178 -11.85 -6.35 -12.18
N LEU A 179 -11.32 -5.57 -11.23
CA LEU A 179 -11.64 -5.66 -9.80
C LEU A 179 -13.12 -5.45 -9.42
N GLU A 180 -13.90 -4.79 -10.27
CA GLU A 180 -15.34 -4.54 -10.05
C GLU A 180 -16.25 -5.52 -10.79
N GLU A 181 -15.69 -6.41 -11.62
CA GLU A 181 -16.41 -7.42 -12.40
C GLU A 181 -15.96 -8.82 -11.96
N PRO A 182 -16.58 -9.43 -10.93
CA PRO A 182 -16.10 -10.69 -10.35
C PRO A 182 -15.88 -11.83 -11.35
N VAL A 183 -16.66 -11.87 -12.43
CA VAL A 183 -16.59 -12.90 -13.48
C VAL A 183 -15.33 -12.76 -14.35
N ARG A 184 -14.77 -11.56 -14.47
CA ARG A 184 -13.56 -11.26 -15.27
C ARG A 184 -12.33 -11.02 -14.41
N PHE A 185 -12.47 -11.12 -13.09
CA PHE A 185 -11.35 -10.97 -12.17
C PHE A 185 -10.62 -12.31 -12.01
N GLU A 186 -9.40 -12.36 -12.52
CA GLU A 186 -8.50 -13.52 -12.41
C GLU A 186 -7.54 -13.26 -11.24
N ALA A 187 -7.84 -13.84 -10.08
CA ALA A 187 -7.23 -13.44 -8.81
C ALA A 187 -5.71 -13.64 -8.78
N ASP A 188 -5.23 -14.83 -9.14
CA ASP A 188 -3.80 -15.15 -9.15
C ASP A 188 -3.06 -14.36 -10.23
N ASP A 189 -3.55 -14.35 -11.46
CA ASP A 189 -2.93 -13.63 -12.57
C ASP A 189 -2.85 -12.11 -12.31
N CYS A 190 -3.91 -11.53 -11.74
CA CYS A 190 -3.91 -10.12 -11.34
C CYS A 190 -2.91 -9.86 -10.21
N PHE A 191 -2.85 -10.73 -9.20
CA PHE A 191 -1.89 -10.60 -8.11
C PHE A 191 -0.44 -10.67 -8.60
N GLN A 192 -0.11 -11.64 -9.46
CA GLN A 192 1.24 -11.81 -10.01
C GLN A 192 1.64 -10.64 -10.92
N ALA A 193 0.77 -10.18 -11.82
CA ALA A 193 1.05 -9.03 -12.70
C ALA A 193 1.34 -7.74 -11.90
N ARG A 194 0.57 -7.50 -10.83
CA ARG A 194 0.78 -6.38 -9.92
C ARG A 194 2.06 -6.52 -9.12
N ARG A 195 2.33 -7.72 -8.59
CA ARG A 195 3.55 -8.00 -7.82
C ARG A 195 4.81 -7.85 -8.66
N TRP A 196 4.74 -8.24 -9.93
CA TRP A 196 5.80 -8.00 -10.91
C TRP A 196 6.07 -6.50 -11.08
N THR A 197 5.02 -5.71 -11.29
CA THR A 197 5.13 -4.25 -11.45
C THR A 197 5.64 -3.58 -10.17
N ALA A 198 5.17 -4.03 -9.01
CA ALA A 198 5.64 -3.58 -7.69
C ALA A 198 7.14 -3.86 -7.49
N SER A 199 7.60 -5.05 -7.89
CA SER A 199 9.02 -5.43 -7.87
C SER A 199 9.89 -4.57 -8.77
N LEU A 200 9.41 -4.16 -9.94
CA LEU A 200 10.11 -3.21 -10.81
C LEU A 200 10.43 -1.90 -10.09
N VAL A 201 9.45 -1.34 -9.39
CA VAL A 201 9.57 -0.10 -8.62
C VAL A 201 10.55 -0.27 -7.45
N ALA A 202 10.42 -1.36 -6.69
CA ALA A 202 11.32 -1.65 -5.57
C ALA A 202 12.78 -1.82 -6.01
N GLN A 203 13.04 -2.55 -7.09
CA GLN A 203 14.39 -2.71 -7.63
C GLN A 203 15.00 -1.37 -8.06
N HIS A 204 14.20 -0.45 -8.61
CA HIS A 204 14.69 0.88 -8.94
C HIS A 204 15.12 1.68 -7.71
N MET A 205 14.31 1.66 -6.63
CA MET A 205 14.66 2.34 -5.37
C MET A 205 15.97 1.78 -4.80
N LEU A 206 16.09 0.46 -4.73
CA LEU A 206 17.31 -0.21 -4.24
C LEU A 206 18.54 0.14 -5.09
N ARG A 207 18.39 0.16 -6.41
CA ARG A 207 19.50 0.46 -7.35
C ARG A 207 19.95 1.91 -7.29
N SER A 208 19.01 2.84 -7.14
CA SER A 208 19.30 4.27 -7.06
C SER A 208 19.84 4.67 -5.68
N GLY A 209 19.73 3.80 -4.68
CA GLY A 209 20.05 4.13 -3.29
C GLY A 209 19.14 5.23 -2.73
N SER A 210 17.97 5.44 -3.34
CA SER A 210 17.04 6.50 -2.96
C SER A 210 16.28 6.09 -1.71
N ASP A 211 16.51 6.81 -0.62
CA ASP A 211 15.67 6.86 0.58
C ASP A 211 14.46 7.80 0.38
N ALA A 212 14.56 8.76 -0.54
CA ALA A 212 13.48 9.67 -0.86
C ALA A 212 12.27 8.94 -1.49
N PRO A 213 11.03 9.33 -1.11
CA PRO A 213 9.83 8.83 -1.77
C PRO A 213 9.84 9.15 -3.26
N LEU A 214 9.68 8.11 -4.08
CA LEU A 214 9.32 8.27 -5.50
C LEU A 214 7.95 8.95 -5.64
N HIS A 215 7.60 9.43 -6.83
CA HIS A 215 6.26 9.96 -7.08
C HIS A 215 5.19 8.93 -6.72
N PHE A 216 4.15 9.37 -6.00
CA PHE A 216 3.11 8.52 -5.41
C PHE A 216 2.53 7.45 -6.37
N SER A 217 2.40 7.74 -7.67
CA SER A 217 1.84 6.78 -8.64
C SER A 217 2.67 5.51 -8.78
N LEU A 218 3.96 5.56 -8.43
CA LEU A 218 4.84 4.40 -8.39
C LEU A 218 4.56 3.55 -7.14
N HIS A 219 4.34 4.18 -5.99
CA HIS A 219 3.93 3.50 -4.75
C HIS A 219 2.51 2.94 -4.80
N ASP A 220 1.64 3.53 -5.63
CA ASP A 220 0.33 2.94 -5.94
C ASP A 220 0.47 1.52 -6.53
N ALA A 221 1.60 1.17 -7.17
CA ALA A 221 1.83 -0.20 -7.65
C ALA A 221 1.86 -1.20 -6.48
N TRP A 222 2.38 -0.79 -5.32
CA TRP A 222 2.38 -1.62 -4.11
C TRP A 222 0.98 -1.70 -3.49
N TRP A 223 0.28 -0.57 -3.43
CA TRP A 223 -1.12 -0.55 -3.01
C TRP A 223 -1.99 -1.47 -3.87
N ASP A 224 -1.77 -1.47 -5.18
CA ASP A 224 -2.52 -2.28 -6.14
C ASP A 224 -2.36 -3.79 -5.85
N VAL A 225 -1.17 -4.27 -5.46
CA VAL A 225 -0.96 -5.68 -5.05
C VAL A 225 -1.86 -6.04 -3.87
N GLY A 226 -1.85 -5.22 -2.82
CA GLY A 226 -2.71 -5.43 -1.66
C GLY A 226 -4.20 -5.32 -2.00
N ASN A 227 -4.56 -4.50 -2.98
CA ASN A 227 -5.94 -4.38 -3.46
C ASN A 227 -6.40 -5.61 -4.25
N ALA A 228 -5.52 -6.29 -4.99
CA ALA A 228 -5.83 -7.57 -5.62
C ALA A 228 -6.10 -8.65 -4.57
N ALA A 229 -5.26 -8.76 -3.55
CA ALA A 229 -5.46 -9.68 -2.42
C ALA A 229 -6.74 -9.37 -1.61
N ARG A 230 -7.06 -8.08 -1.43
CA ARG A 230 -8.35 -7.67 -0.83
C ARG A 230 -9.53 -8.14 -1.68
N LYS A 231 -9.47 -7.92 -2.99
CA LYS A 231 -10.55 -8.23 -3.92
C LYS A 231 -10.74 -9.73 -4.11
N SER A 232 -9.67 -10.52 -4.06
CA SER A 232 -9.75 -11.99 -4.07
C SER A 232 -10.57 -12.52 -2.90
N ILE A 233 -10.41 -11.95 -1.70
CA ILE A 233 -11.24 -12.28 -0.54
C ILE A 233 -12.70 -11.84 -0.76
N GLN A 234 -12.92 -10.61 -1.25
CA GLN A 234 -14.28 -10.07 -1.45
C GLN A 234 -15.08 -10.86 -2.49
N HIS A 235 -14.41 -11.35 -3.53
CA HIS A 235 -15.01 -12.15 -4.61
C HIS A 235 -15.04 -13.65 -4.30
N ASN A 236 -14.63 -14.06 -3.09
CA ASN A 236 -14.61 -15.45 -2.65
C ASN A 236 -13.76 -16.38 -3.55
N VAL A 237 -12.65 -15.84 -4.07
CA VAL A 237 -11.61 -16.55 -4.83
C VAL A 237 -10.23 -16.18 -4.26
N PRO A 238 -9.97 -16.46 -2.97
CA PRO A 238 -8.78 -15.96 -2.29
C PRO A 238 -7.50 -16.60 -2.85
N ILE A 239 -6.50 -15.76 -3.14
CA ILE A 239 -5.12 -16.19 -3.34
C ILE A 239 -4.51 -16.69 -2.01
N ASP A 240 -3.37 -17.37 -2.09
CA ASP A 240 -2.62 -17.77 -0.91
C ASP A 240 -2.22 -16.55 -0.04
N ASN A 241 -2.30 -16.72 1.28
CA ASN A 241 -1.97 -15.69 2.27
C ASN A 241 -2.64 -14.32 2.03
N ALA A 242 -3.84 -14.29 1.41
CA ALA A 242 -4.48 -13.05 0.95
C ALA A 242 -4.62 -11.97 2.03
N GLU A 243 -4.88 -12.33 3.30
CA GLU A 243 -5.00 -11.34 4.38
C GLU A 243 -3.66 -10.66 4.71
N GLU A 244 -2.56 -11.43 4.70
CA GLU A 244 -1.21 -10.91 4.94
C GLU A 244 -0.77 -10.04 3.76
N ASN A 245 -0.96 -10.54 2.53
CA ASN A 245 -0.69 -9.78 1.31
C ASN A 245 -1.51 -8.47 1.27
N TRP A 246 -2.78 -8.50 1.65
CA TRP A 246 -3.58 -7.28 1.76
C TRP A 246 -2.95 -6.28 2.73
N ALA A 247 -2.65 -6.69 3.96
CA ALA A 247 -2.12 -5.79 4.99
C ALA A 247 -0.74 -5.22 4.63
N VAL A 248 0.20 -6.08 4.26
CA VAL A 248 1.60 -5.70 4.01
C VAL A 248 1.73 -4.79 2.79
N TRP A 249 1.16 -5.18 1.65
CA TRP A 249 1.30 -4.41 0.41
C TRP A 249 0.56 -3.08 0.44
N MET A 250 -0.62 -3.02 1.08
CA MET A 250 -1.29 -1.73 1.29
C MET A 250 -0.53 -0.84 2.28
N TYR A 251 0.11 -1.39 3.32
CA TYR A 251 0.95 -0.60 4.20
C TYR A 251 2.14 -0.03 3.45
N LEU A 252 2.83 -0.84 2.63
CA LEU A 252 3.92 -0.38 1.75
C LEU A 252 3.50 0.82 0.91
N GLY A 253 2.40 0.71 0.15
CA GLY A 253 1.92 1.84 -0.66
C GLY A 253 1.52 3.06 0.18
N TRP A 254 0.85 2.83 1.31
CA TRP A 254 0.41 3.90 2.20
C TRP A 254 1.56 4.66 2.87
N ALA A 255 2.61 3.97 3.32
CA ALA A 255 3.69 4.58 4.07
C ALA A 255 4.39 5.72 3.31
N PHE A 256 4.45 5.62 1.98
CA PHE A 256 5.06 6.64 1.11
C PHE A 256 4.08 7.71 0.59
N ALA A 257 2.76 7.48 0.71
CA ALA A 257 1.73 8.46 0.32
C ALA A 257 0.48 8.40 1.24
N PRO A 258 0.61 8.75 2.54
CA PRO A 258 -0.47 8.59 3.52
C PRO A 258 -1.76 9.36 3.20
N GLU A 259 -1.66 10.41 2.38
CA GLU A 259 -2.74 11.31 2.00
C GLU A 259 -3.71 10.73 0.95
N ARG A 260 -3.29 9.72 0.17
CA ARG A 260 -4.03 9.31 -1.04
C ARG A 260 -5.04 8.20 -0.84
N HIS A 261 -4.66 7.17 -0.08
CA HIS A 261 -5.41 5.91 -0.08
C HIS A 261 -6.58 5.93 0.90
N ALA A 262 -7.63 5.15 0.61
CA ALA A 262 -8.78 5.03 1.50
C ALA A 262 -8.37 4.32 2.80
N SER A 263 -8.48 5.01 3.95
CA SER A 263 -8.01 4.47 5.24
C SER A 263 -8.75 3.21 5.65
N THR A 264 -10.04 3.12 5.31
CA THR A 264 -10.88 1.93 5.58
C THR A 264 -10.26 0.64 5.06
N TYR A 265 -9.54 0.66 3.93
CA TYR A 265 -9.05 -0.57 3.31
C TYR A 265 -7.91 -1.17 4.12
N LEU A 266 -6.86 -0.39 4.39
CA LEU A 266 -5.73 -0.87 5.20
C LEU A 266 -6.13 -1.04 6.68
N ALA A 267 -6.92 -0.14 7.25
CA ALA A 267 -7.40 -0.29 8.64
C ALA A 267 -8.18 -1.61 8.84
N THR A 268 -8.96 -2.04 7.83
CA THR A 268 -9.68 -3.31 7.91
C THR A 268 -8.74 -4.51 7.80
N ALA A 269 -7.72 -4.46 6.94
CA ALA A 269 -6.69 -5.50 6.86
C ALA A 269 -5.97 -5.66 8.21
N LEU A 270 -5.51 -4.54 8.78
CA LEU A 270 -4.83 -4.51 10.08
C LEU A 270 -5.72 -5.05 11.21
N ALA A 271 -7.00 -4.67 11.23
CA ALA A 271 -7.95 -5.19 12.22
C ALA A 271 -8.15 -6.71 12.10
N ARG A 272 -8.20 -7.27 10.87
CA ARG A 272 -8.26 -8.73 10.65
C ARG A 272 -7.01 -9.45 11.12
N LYS A 273 -5.86 -8.77 11.09
CA LYS A 273 -4.59 -9.24 11.66
C LYS A 273 -4.47 -9.03 13.18
N HIS A 274 -5.56 -8.62 13.85
CA HIS A 274 -5.57 -8.29 15.27
C HIS A 274 -4.59 -7.16 15.64
N LEU A 275 -4.43 -6.18 14.74
CA LEU A 275 -3.58 -4.99 14.92
C LEU A 275 -4.39 -3.68 15.02
N PRO A 276 -5.32 -3.54 15.99
CA PRO A 276 -6.17 -2.35 16.10
C PRO A 276 -5.40 -1.05 16.39
N ARG A 277 -4.27 -1.08 17.11
CA ARG A 277 -3.46 0.13 17.37
C ARG A 277 -2.76 0.61 16.12
N HIS A 278 -2.21 -0.30 15.32
CA HIS A 278 -1.69 0.01 13.98
C HIS A 278 -2.79 0.60 13.09
N ALA A 279 -3.98 -0.02 13.08
CA ALA A 279 -5.12 0.45 12.30
C ALA A 279 -5.56 1.87 12.70
N THR A 280 -5.49 2.18 14.00
CA THR A 280 -5.82 3.50 14.56
C THR A 280 -4.80 4.55 14.14
N LEU A 281 -3.50 4.26 14.30
CA LEU A 281 -2.44 5.16 13.82
C LEU A 281 -2.61 5.44 12.34
N HIS A 282 -2.78 4.40 11.53
CA HIS A 282 -2.97 4.52 10.08
C HIS A 282 -4.13 5.46 9.74
N ALA A 283 -5.32 5.23 10.33
CA ALA A 283 -6.50 6.04 10.05
C ALA A 283 -6.31 7.52 10.43
N LEU A 284 -5.77 7.80 11.63
CA LEU A 284 -5.53 9.17 12.08
C LEU A 284 -4.40 9.85 11.31
N ARG A 285 -3.32 9.12 10.98
CA ARG A 285 -2.20 9.65 10.17
C ARG A 285 -2.62 9.95 8.74
N SER A 286 -3.53 9.16 8.16
CA SER A 286 -4.19 9.49 6.90
C SER A 286 -5.10 10.70 7.02
N GLN A 287 -5.87 10.81 8.11
CA GLN A 287 -6.77 11.92 8.37
C GLN A 287 -6.03 13.28 8.33
N VAL A 288 -4.94 13.38 9.07
CA VAL A 288 -4.15 14.63 9.14
C VAL A 288 -3.45 14.94 7.81
N ALA A 289 -3.13 13.92 7.01
CA ALA A 289 -2.43 14.07 5.75
C ALA A 289 -3.32 14.47 4.57
N ARG A 290 -4.64 14.34 4.69
CA ARG A 290 -5.55 14.56 3.55
C ARG A 290 -5.40 15.94 2.94
N VAL A 291 -5.49 15.95 1.61
CA VAL A 291 -5.62 17.16 0.80
C VAL A 291 -6.82 18.01 1.22
N GLU A 292 -6.71 19.31 1.00
CA GLU A 292 -7.78 20.29 1.26
C GLU A 292 -9.05 20.02 0.44
N ALA A 293 -10.15 20.62 0.88
CA ALA A 293 -11.50 20.54 0.34
C ALA A 293 -12.06 19.11 0.19
N SER A 294 -11.55 18.16 0.98
CA SER A 294 -11.93 16.75 0.94
C SER A 294 -12.88 16.36 2.08
N GLY A 295 -13.82 15.46 1.80
CA GLY A 295 -14.63 14.75 2.81
C GLY A 295 -13.92 13.53 3.40
N ASN A 296 -12.75 13.14 2.88
CA ASN A 296 -11.98 12.00 3.38
C ASN A 296 -11.62 12.10 4.88
N PRO A 297 -11.26 13.26 5.45
CA PRO A 297 -10.95 13.36 6.89
C PRO A 297 -12.09 12.87 7.79
N TYR A 298 -13.35 12.97 7.36
CA TYR A 298 -14.51 12.56 8.15
C TYR A 298 -14.77 11.05 8.04
N GLU A 299 -14.48 10.44 6.89
CA GLU A 299 -14.45 8.99 6.74
C GLU A 299 -13.26 8.36 7.50
N ASP A 300 -12.14 9.06 7.57
CA ASP A 300 -10.98 8.64 8.37
C ASP A 300 -11.29 8.71 9.87
N LEU A 301 -12.01 9.74 10.34
CA LEU A 301 -12.58 9.80 11.71
C LEU A 301 -13.42 8.55 11.99
N PHE A 302 -14.40 8.25 11.13
CA PHE A 302 -15.25 7.07 11.30
C PHE A 302 -14.41 5.79 11.34
N THR A 303 -13.42 5.67 10.46
CA THR A 303 -12.53 4.52 10.42
C THR A 303 -11.73 4.38 11.70
N ALA A 304 -11.13 5.46 12.20
CA ALA A 304 -10.36 5.47 13.43
C ALA A 304 -11.19 5.01 14.63
N VAL A 305 -12.38 5.58 14.84
CA VAL A 305 -13.25 5.19 15.98
C VAL A 305 -13.84 3.79 15.81
N ARG A 306 -13.93 3.27 14.58
CA ARG A 306 -14.39 1.90 14.32
C ARG A 306 -13.36 0.85 14.72
N VAL A 307 -12.08 1.11 14.47
CA VAL A 307 -10.98 0.16 14.68
C VAL A 307 -10.20 0.37 15.97
N ALA A 308 -10.37 1.52 16.64
CA ALA A 308 -9.67 1.83 17.88
C ALA A 308 -9.93 0.79 18.98
N PRO A 309 -8.88 0.42 19.77
CA PRO A 309 -9.09 -0.23 21.05
C PRO A 309 -10.10 0.56 21.87
N ARG A 310 -10.99 -0.12 22.60
CA ARG A 310 -12.06 0.54 23.34
C ARG A 310 -11.54 1.59 24.33
N SER A 311 -10.41 1.32 24.97
CA SER A 311 -9.74 2.23 25.90
C SER A 311 -9.19 3.50 25.23
N TRP A 312 -8.97 3.50 23.92
CA TRP A 312 -8.45 4.65 23.17
C TRP A 312 -9.55 5.49 22.52
N MET A 313 -10.77 4.95 22.41
CA MET A 313 -11.80 5.48 21.51
C MET A 313 -12.18 6.93 21.82
N ALA A 314 -12.27 7.31 23.10
CA ALA A 314 -12.60 8.69 23.48
C ALA A 314 -11.49 9.68 23.09
N ASP A 315 -10.23 9.35 23.37
CA ASP A 315 -9.07 10.20 23.05
C ASP A 315 -8.84 10.30 21.54
N VAL A 316 -9.01 9.19 20.82
CA VAL A 316 -8.96 9.13 19.35
C VAL A 316 -10.02 10.03 18.74
N ALA A 317 -11.26 9.96 19.23
CA ALA A 317 -12.34 10.82 18.76
C ALA A 317 -12.05 12.30 19.07
N ALA A 318 -11.58 12.60 20.29
CA ALA A 318 -11.25 13.95 20.69
C ALA A 318 -10.12 14.55 19.83
N PHE A 319 -9.04 13.80 19.58
CA PHE A 319 -7.96 14.19 18.67
C PHE A 319 -8.52 14.48 17.27
N SER A 320 -9.30 13.55 16.74
CA SER A 320 -9.83 13.61 15.38
C SER A 320 -10.76 14.82 15.19
N PHE A 321 -11.65 15.10 16.16
CA PHE A 321 -12.49 16.29 16.12
C PHE A 321 -11.67 17.59 16.24
N ARG A 322 -10.65 17.65 17.09
CA ARG A 322 -9.76 18.83 17.18
C ARG A 322 -9.08 19.12 15.83
N ASN A 323 -8.54 18.09 15.17
CA ASN A 323 -7.98 18.25 13.83
C ASN A 323 -9.02 18.76 12.81
N LEU A 324 -10.27 18.26 12.84
CA LEU A 324 -11.32 18.75 11.95
C LEU A 324 -11.69 20.21 12.24
N ILE A 325 -11.74 20.62 13.51
CA ILE A 325 -11.96 22.02 13.92
C ILE A 325 -10.81 22.90 13.39
N GLU A 326 -9.56 22.50 13.60
CA GLU A 326 -8.38 23.22 13.11
C GLU A 326 -8.45 23.45 11.59
N ARG A 327 -8.82 22.43 10.81
CA ARG A 327 -8.98 22.53 9.35
C ARG A 327 -10.09 23.50 8.95
N LEU A 328 -11.28 23.36 9.56
CA LEU A 328 -12.42 24.23 9.26
C LEU A 328 -12.15 25.69 9.64
N GLU A 329 -11.50 25.94 10.77
CA GLU A 329 -11.11 27.29 11.21
C GLU A 329 -10.01 27.90 10.33
N ALA A 330 -9.18 27.08 9.69
CA ALA A 330 -8.24 27.49 8.66
C ALA A 330 -8.89 27.74 7.28
N GLY A 331 -10.19 27.50 7.14
CA GLY A 331 -10.93 27.66 5.88
C GLY A 331 -10.86 26.44 4.95
N ASP A 332 -10.31 25.32 5.40
CA ASP A 332 -10.32 24.06 4.65
C ASP A 332 -11.68 23.37 4.77
N VAL A 333 -12.57 23.75 3.85
CA VAL A 333 -13.96 23.33 3.81
C VAL A 333 -14.19 22.32 2.68
N PRO A 334 -14.85 21.17 2.91
CA PRO A 334 -15.16 20.21 1.86
C PRO A 334 -15.94 20.82 0.70
N SER A 335 -15.56 20.48 -0.54
CA SER A 335 -16.25 20.98 -1.75
C SER A 335 -17.69 20.46 -1.86
N ASP A 336 -18.62 21.37 -2.12
CA ASP A 336 -20.03 21.09 -2.43
C ASP A 336 -20.27 20.63 -3.88
N ARG A 337 -19.28 20.83 -4.76
CA ARG A 337 -19.37 20.45 -6.17
C ARG A 337 -19.68 18.96 -6.34
N PRO A 338 -20.70 18.60 -7.14
CA PRO A 338 -21.05 17.22 -7.40
C PRO A 338 -19.91 16.44 -8.06
N PHE A 339 -19.77 15.17 -7.72
CA PHE A 339 -18.93 14.25 -8.46
C PHE A 339 -19.49 14.03 -9.87
N ARG A 340 -18.60 13.85 -10.85
CA ARG A 340 -19.01 13.72 -12.27
C ARG A 340 -19.82 12.45 -12.56
N ASN A 341 -19.62 11.39 -11.78
CA ASN A 341 -20.28 10.09 -11.93
C ASN A 341 -20.76 9.60 -10.55
N ILE A 342 -21.99 9.92 -10.18
CA ILE A 342 -22.61 9.47 -8.91
C ILE A 342 -23.39 8.19 -9.18
N GLN A 343 -23.08 7.13 -8.44
CA GLN A 343 -23.92 5.93 -8.38
C GLN A 343 -24.94 6.08 -7.24
N GLU A 344 -26.11 5.46 -7.39
CA GLU A 344 -27.15 5.48 -6.36
C GLU A 344 -26.60 4.99 -5.00
N GLY A 345 -26.84 5.76 -3.94
CA GLY A 345 -26.35 5.46 -2.59
C GLY A 345 -24.90 5.86 -2.30
N MET A 346 -24.19 6.47 -3.25
CA MET A 346 -22.86 7.07 -3.04
C MET A 346 -22.98 8.56 -2.72
N PRO A 347 -22.01 9.13 -1.98
CA PRO A 347 -22.02 10.56 -1.68
C PRO A 347 -22.06 11.40 -2.96
N GLU A 348 -22.83 12.48 -2.96
CA GLU A 348 -22.99 13.35 -4.13
C GLU A 348 -21.82 14.32 -4.30
N SER A 349 -21.19 14.74 -3.19
CA SER A 349 -20.07 15.69 -3.15
C SER A 349 -19.07 15.36 -2.03
N GLN A 350 -17.97 16.13 -1.93
CA GLN A 350 -17.06 16.00 -0.78
C GLN A 350 -17.73 16.46 0.52
N LEU A 351 -18.63 17.44 0.45
CA LEU A 351 -19.43 17.89 1.59
C LEU A 351 -20.41 16.82 2.06
N ASP A 352 -21.13 16.16 1.15
CA ASP A 352 -22.02 15.04 1.51
C ASP A 352 -21.23 13.88 2.13
N LYS A 353 -20.08 13.56 1.55
CA LYS A 353 -19.15 12.58 2.13
C LYS A 353 -18.71 12.97 3.55
N ALA A 354 -18.45 14.25 3.80
CA ALA A 354 -18.09 14.74 5.13
C ALA A 354 -19.22 14.52 6.15
N TRP A 355 -20.45 14.87 5.79
CA TRP A 355 -21.63 14.67 6.64
C TRP A 355 -21.90 13.21 6.94
N ILE A 356 -21.83 12.33 5.93
CA ILE A 356 -22.02 10.88 6.10
C ILE A 356 -20.97 10.31 7.05
N GLY A 357 -19.68 10.65 6.86
CA GLY A 357 -18.59 10.21 7.72
C GLY A 357 -18.76 10.66 9.17
N LEU A 358 -19.11 11.95 9.36
CA LEU A 358 -19.37 12.53 10.67
C LEU A 358 -20.53 11.84 11.41
N GLN A 359 -21.64 11.57 10.72
CA GLN A 359 -22.78 10.87 11.31
C GLN A 359 -22.46 9.42 11.67
N ARG A 360 -21.76 8.69 10.79
CA ARG A 360 -21.32 7.32 11.07
C ARG A 360 -20.41 7.24 12.29
N ALA A 361 -19.47 8.18 12.41
CA ALA A 361 -18.62 8.29 13.59
C ALA A 361 -19.44 8.52 14.86
N ARG A 362 -20.39 9.46 14.83
CA ARG A 362 -21.26 9.76 15.97
C ARG A 362 -22.06 8.55 16.44
N ILE A 363 -22.70 7.82 15.51
CA ILE A 363 -23.45 6.60 15.83
C ILE A 363 -22.54 5.58 16.53
N ARG A 364 -21.31 5.40 16.00
CA ARG A 364 -20.34 4.49 16.60
C ARG A 364 -19.95 4.90 18.02
N LEU A 365 -19.72 6.19 18.27
CA LEU A 365 -19.37 6.71 19.59
C LEU A 365 -20.52 6.49 20.59
N ILE A 366 -21.76 6.79 20.21
CA ILE A 366 -22.95 6.57 21.06
C ILE A 366 -23.10 5.10 21.44
N GLN A 367 -22.81 4.18 20.52
CA GLN A 367 -22.94 2.74 20.75
C GLN A 367 -21.87 2.17 21.69
N ASN A 368 -20.69 2.81 21.77
CA ASN A 368 -19.52 2.19 22.41
C ASN A 368 -19.04 2.95 23.65
N LEU A 369 -19.21 4.28 23.71
CA LEU A 369 -18.76 5.09 24.84
C LEU A 369 -19.77 5.08 26.00
N GLY A 370 -19.25 5.12 27.23
CA GLY A 370 -20.06 5.38 28.42
C GLY A 370 -20.52 6.84 28.47
N SER A 371 -21.47 7.16 29.36
CA SER A 371 -22.07 8.49 29.43
C SER A 371 -21.06 9.62 29.71
N GLU A 372 -20.07 9.38 30.57
CA GLU A 372 -19.03 10.37 30.90
C GLU A 372 -18.07 10.60 29.71
N GLU A 373 -17.61 9.53 29.07
CA GLU A 373 -16.74 9.61 27.88
C GLU A 373 -17.46 10.31 26.72
N LEU A 374 -18.74 9.98 26.49
CA LEU A 374 -19.56 10.62 25.47
C LEU A 374 -19.77 12.10 25.77
N ALA A 375 -20.02 12.46 27.03
CA ALA A 375 -20.15 13.85 27.47
C ALA A 375 -18.85 14.65 27.24
N ALA A 376 -17.68 14.02 27.39
CA ALA A 376 -16.39 14.66 27.15
C ALA A 376 -16.14 14.99 25.66
N VAL A 377 -16.57 14.12 24.74
CA VAL A 377 -16.34 14.31 23.28
C VAL A 377 -17.45 15.10 22.57
N THR A 378 -18.66 15.16 23.14
CA THR A 378 -19.83 15.80 22.54
C THR A 378 -19.60 17.28 22.18
N PRO A 379 -19.00 18.12 23.03
CA PRO A 379 -18.73 19.52 22.67
C PRO A 379 -17.85 19.68 21.42
N LEU A 380 -16.88 18.77 21.22
CA LEU A 380 -16.02 18.79 20.04
C LEU A 380 -16.79 18.38 18.77
N TYR A 381 -17.63 17.35 18.87
CA TYR A 381 -18.53 16.96 17.78
C TYR A 381 -19.47 18.11 17.38
N ASP A 382 -20.09 18.77 18.37
CA ASP A 382 -21.02 19.87 18.11
C ASP A 382 -20.30 21.06 17.46
N ARG A 383 -19.07 21.36 17.89
CA ARG A 383 -18.26 22.40 17.26
C ARG A 383 -17.93 22.08 15.79
N VAL A 384 -17.57 20.84 15.46
CA VAL A 384 -17.38 20.42 14.05
C VAL A 384 -18.67 20.60 13.27
N ARG A 385 -19.81 20.18 13.82
CA ARG A 385 -21.13 20.30 13.18
C ARG A 385 -21.54 21.75 12.93
N GLU A 386 -21.19 22.67 13.82
CA GLU A 386 -21.44 24.11 13.67
C GLU A 386 -20.57 24.77 12.59
N LEU A 387 -19.32 24.32 12.46
CA LEU A 387 -18.35 24.86 11.50
C LEU A 387 -18.51 24.26 10.10
N LEU A 388 -18.97 23.02 9.98
CA LEU A 388 -19.18 22.35 8.71
C LEU A 388 -20.36 22.99 7.95
N PRO A 389 -20.23 23.31 6.64
CA PRO A 389 -21.33 23.90 5.88
C PRO A 389 -22.58 23.02 5.88
N PRO A 390 -23.78 23.61 5.90
CA PRO A 390 -25.02 22.85 5.76
C PRO A 390 -25.10 22.20 4.37
N LEU A 391 -25.79 21.05 4.30
CA LEU A 391 -26.19 20.42 3.04
C LEU A 391 -27.29 21.19 2.33
#